data_AF-A0A564TKU8-F1
#
_entry.id   AF-A0A564TKU8-F1
#
_cell.length_a   1.000
_cell.length_b   1.000
_cell.length_c   1.000
_cell.angle_alpha   90.00
_cell.angle_beta   90.00
_cell.angle_gamma   90.00
#
_symmetry.space_group_name_H-M   'P 1'
#
loop_
_entity.id
_entity.type
_entity.pdbx_description
1 polymer ?
#
loop_
_entity_poly.entity_id
_entity_poly.type
_entity_poly.pdbx_seq_one_letter_code
_entity_poly.pdbx_strand_id
1 'polypeptide(L)'
;MLSNDFKKRVSSDQRNLRDRDHFNDYVNQEFFTRGKLDHVQVEQQLLVIYAYLFYPKLYKILLEGNKIVVNDSETVEKKILELQEVDSKKYPLCFKRNRLGYLIYETSSNRTKDEFDILFDNMTEDLVKELVESDELTDFYQYLYTQFKTFSENQQNQLFEIALRESMKFRNSHSMDFIIKERFEELFNLQDGEETDFSELEGGVLISELMRIEAIFKPMGYEQSQIIYILEKHDIMNFHELGQYYYDLRIDTETFSNLRRKDFFLLTYLSSKDWFNKFEFWDSTIWEAIKLFDDREFLSFWRFQSIITNNLDIKEFDVIPEDKRYTIWIGRYKLEYPHDCIDYRESVISKIKPRLEKMEKEGFIFTEREDTRFKV
;
A
#
# COMPACT_ATOMS: atom_id res chain seq x y z
N MET A 1 -11.29 10.46 -29.11
CA MET A 1 -11.32 10.06 -30.54
C MET A 1 -11.18 8.54 -30.61
N LEU A 2 -12.06 7.85 -31.35
CA LEU A 2 -11.96 6.39 -31.53
C LEU A 2 -10.74 6.02 -32.40
N SER A 3 -10.00 4.98 -32.02
CA SER A 3 -8.85 4.47 -32.77
C SER A 3 -9.21 4.06 -34.20
N ASN A 4 -8.29 4.31 -35.15
CA ASN A 4 -8.49 3.95 -36.56
C ASN A 4 -8.59 2.43 -36.76
N ASP A 5 -7.94 1.66 -35.90
CA ASP A 5 -8.01 0.19 -35.90
C ASP A 5 -9.40 -0.31 -35.47
N PHE A 6 -9.99 0.27 -34.42
CA PHE A 6 -11.38 -0.02 -34.03
C PHE A 6 -12.36 0.28 -35.17
N LYS A 7 -12.27 1.48 -35.76
CA LYS A 7 -13.14 1.89 -36.88
C LYS A 7 -13.04 0.95 -38.07
N LYS A 8 -11.83 0.55 -38.48
CA LYS A 8 -11.61 -0.34 -39.62
C LYS A 8 -12.26 -1.70 -39.42
N ARG A 9 -12.11 -2.31 -38.25
CA ARG A 9 -12.59 -3.67 -37.97
C ARG A 9 -14.11 -3.75 -37.81
N VAL A 10 -14.72 -2.76 -37.16
CA VAL A 10 -16.19 -2.67 -37.09
C VAL A 10 -16.78 -2.39 -38.48
N SER A 11 -16.09 -1.59 -39.31
CA SER A 11 -16.55 -1.28 -40.66
C SER A 11 -16.41 -2.45 -41.65
N SER A 12 -15.44 -3.35 -41.45
CA SER A 12 -15.23 -4.51 -42.33
C SER A 12 -16.30 -5.59 -42.20
N ASP A 13 -17.08 -5.57 -41.11
CA ASP A 13 -18.02 -6.64 -40.75
C ASP A 13 -19.38 -6.59 -41.49
N GLN A 14 -19.47 -5.81 -42.58
CA GLN A 14 -20.62 -5.65 -43.50
C GLN A 14 -22.02 -5.61 -42.85
N ARG A 15 -22.18 -4.89 -41.73
CA ARG A 15 -23.47 -4.74 -41.03
C ARG A 15 -24.46 -3.88 -41.81
N ASN A 16 -25.72 -4.30 -41.82
CA ASN A 16 -26.81 -3.61 -42.52
C ASN A 16 -27.29 -2.37 -41.73
N LEU A 17 -28.17 -1.55 -42.33
CA LEU A 17 -28.69 -0.33 -41.69
C LEU A 17 -29.41 -0.61 -40.36
N ARG A 18 -30.24 -1.66 -40.31
CA ARG A 18 -30.99 -2.04 -39.11
C ARG A 18 -30.07 -2.46 -37.95
N ASP A 19 -28.98 -3.15 -38.26
CA ASP A 19 -27.97 -3.54 -37.26
C ASP A 19 -27.29 -2.29 -36.66
N ARG A 20 -27.01 -1.29 -37.48
CA ARG A 20 -26.39 -0.02 -37.04
C ARG A 20 -27.33 0.78 -36.15
N ASP A 21 -28.61 0.85 -36.52
CA ASP A 21 -29.62 1.52 -35.70
C ASP A 21 -29.73 0.85 -34.33
N HIS A 22 -29.79 -0.48 -34.29
CA HIS A 22 -29.86 -1.23 -33.05
C HIS A 22 -28.60 -1.08 -32.19
N PHE A 23 -27.41 -1.01 -32.80
CA PHE A 23 -26.18 -0.69 -32.08
C PHE A 23 -26.25 0.70 -31.44
N ASN A 24 -26.69 1.71 -32.19
CA ASN A 24 -26.84 3.08 -31.66
C ASN A 24 -27.85 3.15 -30.52
N ASP A 25 -28.95 2.39 -30.58
CA ASP A 25 -29.93 2.31 -29.49
C ASP A 25 -29.29 1.82 -28.19
N TYR A 26 -28.49 0.75 -28.26
CA TYR A 26 -27.76 0.24 -27.08
C TYR A 26 -26.66 1.17 -26.61
N VAL A 27 -25.96 1.86 -27.53
CA VAL A 27 -25.01 2.91 -27.16
C VAL A 27 -25.72 3.99 -26.35
N ASN A 28 -26.89 4.46 -26.80
CA ASN A 28 -27.65 5.47 -26.08
C ASN A 28 -28.17 4.95 -24.72
N GLN A 29 -28.64 3.71 -24.69
CA GLN A 29 -29.12 3.07 -23.48
C GLN A 29 -28.00 2.93 -22.43
N GLU A 30 -26.85 2.39 -22.82
CA GLU A 30 -25.76 2.11 -21.89
C GLU A 30 -25.05 3.39 -21.43
N PHE A 31 -24.74 4.33 -22.34
CA PHE A 31 -24.02 5.54 -21.95
C PHE A 31 -24.91 6.56 -21.23
N PHE A 32 -26.12 6.82 -21.73
CA PHE A 32 -26.95 7.90 -21.20
C PHE A 32 -28.04 7.42 -20.24
N THR A 33 -28.76 6.34 -20.57
CA THR A 33 -29.84 5.87 -19.68
C THR A 33 -29.30 5.21 -18.43
N ARG A 34 -28.18 4.47 -18.56
CA ARG A 34 -27.50 3.78 -17.45
C ARG A 34 -26.30 4.54 -16.89
N GLY A 35 -26.03 5.74 -17.41
CA GLY A 35 -24.99 6.62 -16.91
C GLY A 35 -23.60 6.01 -16.95
N LYS A 36 -23.23 5.31 -18.03
CA LYS A 36 -21.84 4.80 -18.17
C LYS A 36 -20.89 5.81 -18.81
N LEU A 37 -21.41 6.89 -19.38
CA LEU A 37 -20.57 7.94 -19.94
C LEU A 37 -19.65 8.49 -18.83
N ASP A 38 -18.36 8.61 -19.11
CA ASP A 38 -17.32 9.06 -18.16
C ASP A 38 -17.06 8.13 -16.96
N HIS A 39 -17.72 6.98 -16.88
CA HIS A 39 -17.46 5.94 -15.88
C HIS A 39 -16.75 4.69 -16.45
N VAL A 40 -16.71 4.56 -17.77
CA VAL A 40 -16.01 3.48 -18.49
C VAL A 40 -15.25 4.03 -19.70
N GLN A 41 -14.27 3.28 -20.19
CA GLN A 41 -13.57 3.66 -21.42
C GLN A 41 -14.47 3.45 -22.64
N VAL A 42 -14.72 4.53 -23.37
CA VAL A 42 -15.67 4.56 -24.49
C VAL A 42 -15.40 3.46 -25.53
N GLU A 43 -14.16 3.32 -26.00
CA GLU A 43 -13.82 2.29 -27.01
C GLU A 43 -14.10 0.87 -26.53
N GLN A 44 -13.78 0.59 -25.26
CA GLN A 44 -13.97 -0.72 -24.66
C GLN A 44 -15.46 -1.02 -24.44
N GLN A 45 -16.24 -0.04 -24.00
CA GLN A 45 -17.69 -0.18 -23.85
C GLN A 45 -18.37 -0.41 -25.20
N LEU A 46 -17.97 0.32 -26.25
CA LEU A 46 -18.47 0.11 -27.60
C LEU A 46 -18.18 -1.31 -28.10
N LEU A 47 -17.00 -1.87 -27.79
CA LEU A 47 -16.67 -3.25 -28.13
C LEU A 47 -17.52 -4.27 -27.36
N VAL A 48 -17.83 -4.02 -26.09
CA VAL A 48 -18.73 -4.88 -25.28
C VAL A 48 -20.15 -4.87 -25.83
N ILE A 49 -20.68 -3.69 -26.18
CA ILE A 49 -21.99 -3.56 -26.86
C ILE A 49 -21.98 -4.32 -28.19
N TYR A 50 -20.90 -4.19 -28.96
CA TYR A 50 -20.75 -4.87 -30.24
C TYR A 50 -20.74 -6.39 -30.08
N ALA A 51 -20.01 -6.90 -29.08
CA ALA A 51 -19.96 -8.32 -28.75
C ALA A 51 -21.33 -8.84 -28.31
N TYR A 52 -22.05 -8.09 -27.47
CA TYR A 52 -23.39 -8.44 -27.02
C TYR A 52 -24.38 -8.61 -28.19
N LEU A 53 -24.39 -7.67 -29.13
CA LEU A 53 -25.34 -7.67 -30.24
C LEU A 53 -25.01 -8.69 -31.33
N PHE A 54 -23.73 -8.83 -31.68
CA PHE A 54 -23.34 -9.54 -32.90
C PHE A 54 -22.52 -10.82 -32.65
N TYR A 55 -21.98 -10.99 -31.45
CA TYR A 55 -21.15 -12.13 -31.06
C TYR A 55 -21.58 -12.71 -29.70
N PRO A 56 -22.84 -13.17 -29.56
CA PRO A 56 -23.41 -13.55 -28.27
C PRO A 56 -22.62 -14.66 -27.56
N LYS A 57 -21.95 -15.55 -28.30
CA LYS A 57 -21.04 -16.56 -27.72
C LYS A 57 -19.84 -15.93 -27.03
N LEU A 58 -19.22 -14.91 -27.63
CA LEU A 58 -18.08 -14.20 -27.04
C LEU A 58 -18.53 -13.36 -25.85
N TYR A 59 -19.69 -12.70 -25.96
CA TYR A 59 -20.25 -11.97 -24.83
C TYR A 59 -20.57 -12.89 -23.64
N LYS A 60 -21.06 -14.10 -23.88
CA LYS A 60 -21.29 -15.09 -22.80
C LYS A 60 -20.00 -15.44 -22.06
N ILE A 61 -18.87 -15.59 -22.78
CA ILE A 61 -17.55 -15.81 -22.19
C ILE A 61 -17.13 -14.61 -21.32
N LEU A 62 -17.32 -13.38 -21.81
CA LEU A 62 -17.05 -12.16 -21.03
C LEU A 62 -17.90 -12.08 -19.76
N LEU A 63 -19.18 -12.45 -19.85
CA LEU A 63 -20.13 -12.44 -18.73
C LEU A 63 -19.73 -13.47 -17.66
N GLU A 64 -19.27 -14.65 -18.08
CA GLU A 64 -18.77 -15.71 -17.19
C GLU A 64 -17.37 -15.41 -16.61
N GLY A 65 -16.66 -14.40 -17.13
CA GLY A 65 -15.30 -14.08 -16.71
C GLY A 65 -14.23 -15.05 -17.24
N ASN A 66 -14.58 -15.86 -18.24
CA ASN A 66 -13.70 -16.84 -18.85
C ASN A 66 -12.74 -16.18 -19.85
N LYS A 67 -11.54 -16.73 -20.03
CA LYS A 67 -10.57 -16.22 -21.03
C LYS A 67 -10.98 -16.67 -22.43
N ILE A 68 -10.96 -15.75 -23.39
CA ILE A 68 -11.18 -16.08 -24.80
C ILE A 68 -9.94 -16.81 -25.36
N VAL A 69 -10.17 -17.91 -26.07
CA VAL A 69 -9.13 -18.65 -26.80
C VAL A 69 -9.32 -18.38 -28.28
N VAL A 70 -8.30 -17.84 -28.93
CA VAL A 70 -8.33 -17.48 -30.36
C VAL A 70 -7.51 -18.51 -31.14
N ASN A 71 -8.11 -19.12 -32.17
CA ASN A 71 -7.47 -20.15 -33.02
C ASN A 71 -6.87 -19.59 -34.33
N ASP A 72 -6.38 -18.36 -34.30
CA ASP A 72 -5.79 -17.60 -35.42
C ASP A 72 -6.78 -17.13 -36.52
N SER A 73 -7.13 -15.84 -36.44
CA SER A 73 -7.44 -14.94 -37.57
C SER A 73 -7.63 -13.51 -37.03
N GLU A 74 -7.44 -12.49 -37.88
CA GLU A 74 -7.66 -11.08 -37.54
C GLU A 74 -9.14 -10.73 -37.34
N THR A 75 -9.78 -11.27 -36.31
CA THR A 75 -11.23 -11.13 -36.06
C THR A 75 -11.54 -10.25 -34.84
N VAL A 76 -12.83 -9.96 -34.65
CA VAL A 76 -13.39 -9.33 -33.44
C VAL A 76 -12.97 -10.07 -32.16
N GLU A 77 -12.75 -11.39 -32.22
CA GLU A 77 -12.24 -12.21 -31.12
C GLU A 77 -10.92 -11.70 -30.56
N LYS A 78 -9.99 -11.29 -31.43
CA LYS A 78 -8.70 -10.72 -31.01
C LYS A 78 -8.87 -9.41 -30.25
N LYS A 79 -9.81 -8.55 -30.67
CA LYS A 79 -10.10 -7.29 -29.95
C LYS A 79 -10.72 -7.53 -28.59
N ILE A 80 -11.59 -8.54 -28.48
CA ILE A 80 -12.19 -8.90 -27.20
C ILE A 80 -11.15 -9.59 -26.30
N LEU A 81 -10.19 -10.35 -26.85
CA LEU A 81 -9.05 -10.83 -26.08
C LEU A 81 -8.19 -9.65 -25.59
N GLU A 82 -7.85 -8.69 -26.46
CA GLU A 82 -7.14 -7.47 -26.09
C GLU A 82 -7.86 -6.71 -24.97
N LEU A 83 -9.19 -6.63 -25.01
CA LEU A 83 -10.02 -6.04 -23.94
C LEU A 83 -9.79 -6.72 -22.58
N GLN A 84 -9.58 -8.03 -22.53
CA GLN A 84 -9.32 -8.80 -21.30
C GLN A 84 -7.86 -8.68 -20.83
N GLU A 85 -6.91 -8.40 -21.72
CA GLU A 85 -5.47 -8.42 -21.41
C GLU A 85 -4.87 -7.03 -21.21
N VAL A 86 -5.35 -6.02 -21.95
CA VAL A 86 -4.84 -4.65 -21.92
C VAL A 86 -5.19 -3.99 -20.60
N ASP A 87 -4.14 -3.65 -19.86
CA ASP A 87 -4.24 -2.85 -18.66
C ASP A 87 -3.83 -1.41 -18.97
N SER A 88 -4.81 -0.57 -19.35
CA SER A 88 -4.53 0.85 -19.50
C SER A 88 -4.57 1.52 -18.13
N LYS A 89 -3.45 2.12 -17.72
CA LYS A 89 -3.35 2.99 -16.53
C LYS A 89 -4.01 4.35 -16.75
N LYS A 90 -5.16 4.41 -17.43
CA LYS A 90 -5.93 5.64 -17.67
C LYS A 90 -7.23 5.56 -16.89
N TYR A 91 -7.69 6.71 -16.41
CA TYR A 91 -9.02 6.86 -15.84
C TYR A 91 -10.04 7.23 -16.93
N PRO A 92 -11.27 6.68 -16.96
CA PRO A 92 -11.82 5.65 -16.07
C PRO A 92 -11.20 4.25 -16.24
N LEU A 93 -11.38 3.39 -15.23
CA LEU A 93 -10.84 2.03 -15.19
C LEU A 93 -11.18 1.22 -16.45
N CYS A 94 -10.20 0.49 -16.97
CA CYS A 94 -10.39 -0.41 -18.12
C CYS A 94 -11.18 -1.68 -17.75
N PHE A 95 -11.71 -2.36 -18.77
CA PHE A 95 -12.47 -3.60 -18.62
C PHE A 95 -11.75 -4.68 -17.80
N LYS A 96 -10.43 -4.82 -17.97
CA LYS A 96 -9.63 -5.78 -17.21
C LYS A 96 -9.68 -5.53 -15.71
N ARG A 97 -9.67 -4.26 -15.29
CA ARG A 97 -9.69 -3.85 -13.88
C ARG A 97 -11.10 -3.72 -13.31
N ASN A 98 -12.07 -3.29 -14.11
CA ASN A 98 -13.47 -3.18 -13.72
C ASN A 98 -14.39 -3.85 -14.74
N ARG A 99 -14.42 -5.18 -14.79
CA ARG A 99 -15.25 -5.91 -15.75
C ARG A 99 -16.74 -5.61 -15.63
N LEU A 100 -17.24 -5.56 -14.39
CA LEU A 100 -18.66 -5.45 -14.10
C LEU A 100 -19.25 -4.13 -14.61
N GLY A 101 -18.53 -3.01 -14.48
CA GLY A 101 -18.98 -1.71 -14.97
C GLY A 101 -19.26 -1.67 -16.48
N TYR A 102 -18.68 -2.59 -17.26
CA TYR A 102 -18.84 -2.65 -18.70
C TYR A 102 -19.97 -3.56 -19.17
N LEU A 103 -20.38 -4.55 -18.36
CA LEU A 103 -21.37 -5.53 -18.77
C LEU A 103 -22.71 -4.85 -19.08
N ILE A 104 -23.30 -5.22 -20.22
CA ILE A 104 -24.61 -4.73 -20.64
C ILE A 104 -25.63 -4.97 -19.52
N TYR A 105 -26.40 -3.93 -19.25
CA TYR A 105 -27.39 -3.89 -18.18
C TYR A 105 -26.91 -3.78 -16.72
N GLU A 106 -25.61 -3.61 -16.48
CA GLU A 106 -25.08 -3.21 -15.17
C GLU A 106 -24.97 -1.68 -15.05
N THR A 107 -24.91 -1.16 -13.83
CA THR A 107 -24.55 0.24 -13.54
C THR A 107 -23.09 0.32 -13.08
N SER A 108 -22.38 1.38 -13.46
CA SER A 108 -21.05 1.62 -12.90
C SER A 108 -21.18 2.24 -11.50
N SER A 109 -20.44 1.71 -10.53
CA SER A 109 -20.33 2.27 -9.18
C SER A 109 -19.18 3.27 -9.03
N ASN A 110 -18.33 3.41 -10.04
CA ASN A 110 -17.16 4.29 -10.00
C ASN A 110 -17.60 5.76 -10.08
N ARG A 111 -16.82 6.67 -9.52
CA ARG A 111 -17.06 8.11 -9.71
C ARG A 111 -16.64 8.58 -11.10
N THR A 112 -17.24 9.63 -11.60
CA THR A 112 -16.74 10.35 -12.78
C THR A 112 -15.47 11.12 -12.45
N LYS A 113 -14.78 11.60 -13.49
CA LYS A 113 -13.70 12.56 -13.31
C LYS A 113 -14.17 13.83 -12.59
N ASP A 114 -15.30 14.41 -12.99
CA ASP A 114 -15.80 15.66 -12.41
C ASP A 114 -16.13 15.50 -10.91
N GLU A 115 -16.68 14.35 -10.50
CA GLU A 115 -16.91 14.03 -9.10
C GLU A 115 -15.60 13.92 -8.29
N PHE A 116 -14.54 13.39 -8.89
CA PHE A 116 -13.22 13.39 -8.26
C PHE A 116 -12.60 14.79 -8.23
N ASP A 117 -12.67 15.55 -9.32
CA ASP A 117 -12.17 16.93 -9.36
C ASP A 117 -12.78 17.74 -8.19
N ILE A 118 -14.10 17.62 -7.95
CA ILE A 118 -14.78 18.23 -6.80
C ILE A 118 -14.27 17.70 -5.45
N LEU A 119 -14.01 16.41 -5.35
CA LEU A 119 -13.54 15.77 -4.11
C LEU A 119 -12.14 16.27 -3.72
N PHE A 120 -11.23 16.35 -4.69
CA PHE A 120 -9.85 16.80 -4.50
C PHE A 120 -9.73 18.33 -4.36
N ASP A 121 -10.64 19.12 -4.95
CA ASP A 121 -10.65 20.57 -4.78
C ASP A 121 -11.09 21.00 -3.37
N ASN A 122 -11.99 20.23 -2.74
CA ASN A 122 -12.57 20.60 -1.45
C ASN A 122 -11.90 19.93 -0.24
N MET A 123 -11.01 18.95 -0.45
CA MET A 123 -10.27 18.24 0.61
C MET A 123 -11.14 17.82 1.82
N THR A 124 -12.31 17.24 1.53
CA THR A 124 -13.35 16.96 2.54
C THR A 124 -13.03 15.74 3.41
N GLU A 125 -13.84 15.50 4.45
CA GLU A 125 -13.76 14.26 5.24
C GLU A 125 -13.98 13.00 4.39
N ASP A 126 -14.80 13.09 3.34
CA ASP A 126 -15.00 12.00 2.38
C ASP A 126 -13.70 11.67 1.62
N LEU A 127 -12.89 12.69 1.27
CA LEU A 127 -11.58 12.46 0.68
C LEU A 127 -10.68 11.68 1.63
N VAL A 128 -10.63 12.08 2.90
CA VAL A 128 -9.80 11.40 3.91
C VAL A 128 -10.25 9.95 4.08
N LYS A 129 -11.55 9.69 4.06
CA LYS A 129 -12.10 8.34 4.12
C LYS A 129 -11.66 7.49 2.92
N GLU A 130 -11.86 7.97 1.70
CA GLU A 130 -11.43 7.29 0.47
C GLU A 130 -9.92 7.04 0.48
N LEU A 131 -9.14 8.04 0.89
CA LEU A 131 -7.70 7.94 1.00
C LEU A 131 -7.28 6.83 1.97
N VAL A 132 -7.91 6.70 3.13
CA VAL A 132 -7.62 5.65 4.13
C VAL A 132 -8.12 4.26 3.71
N GLU A 133 -9.26 4.17 3.02
CA GLU A 133 -9.90 2.89 2.69
C GLU A 133 -9.47 2.33 1.32
N SER A 134 -8.75 3.12 0.52
CA SER A 134 -8.36 2.74 -0.83
C SER A 134 -7.34 1.60 -0.93
N ASP A 135 -7.56 0.74 -1.91
CA ASP A 135 -6.60 -0.25 -2.40
C ASP A 135 -6.20 0.04 -3.86
N GLU A 136 -5.25 -0.72 -4.41
CA GLU A 136 -4.77 -0.53 -5.78
C GLU A 136 -5.86 -0.69 -6.85
N LEU A 137 -6.98 -1.35 -6.56
CA LEU A 137 -8.05 -1.62 -7.51
C LEU A 137 -9.17 -0.58 -7.42
N THR A 138 -9.23 0.21 -6.34
CA THR A 138 -10.22 1.28 -6.18
C THR A 138 -10.10 2.33 -7.28
N ASP A 139 -11.25 2.86 -7.71
CA ASP A 139 -11.32 3.95 -8.68
C ASP A 139 -10.67 5.23 -8.13
N PHE A 140 -10.76 5.47 -6.82
CA PHE A 140 -10.06 6.57 -6.13
C PHE A 140 -8.54 6.50 -6.31
N TYR A 141 -7.90 5.39 -5.94
CA TYR A 141 -6.45 5.23 -6.08
C TYR A 141 -6.02 5.39 -7.54
N GLN A 142 -6.81 4.86 -8.46
CA GLN A 142 -6.51 4.90 -9.89
C GLN A 142 -6.64 6.31 -10.46
N TYR A 143 -7.66 7.05 -10.06
CA TYR A 143 -7.76 8.46 -10.40
C TYR A 143 -6.55 9.22 -9.84
N LEU A 144 -6.26 9.07 -8.54
CA LEU A 144 -5.13 9.70 -7.87
C LEU A 144 -3.81 9.42 -8.58
N TYR A 145 -3.46 8.15 -8.79
CA TYR A 145 -2.23 7.72 -9.47
C TYR A 145 -2.08 8.35 -10.86
N THR A 146 -3.18 8.53 -11.60
CA THR A 146 -3.13 9.11 -12.95
C THR A 146 -3.10 10.64 -12.99
N GLN A 147 -3.70 11.31 -12.02
CA GLN A 147 -3.84 12.77 -12.00
C GLN A 147 -2.88 13.45 -11.03
N PHE A 148 -2.19 12.73 -10.14
CA PHE A 148 -1.39 13.35 -9.08
C PHE A 148 -0.38 14.38 -9.60
N LYS A 149 0.31 14.08 -10.71
CA LYS A 149 1.29 14.99 -11.34
C LYS A 149 0.67 16.22 -12.01
N THR A 150 -0.65 16.25 -12.20
CA THR A 150 -1.38 17.41 -12.75
C THR A 150 -1.97 18.30 -11.66
N PHE A 151 -2.00 17.83 -10.41
CA PHE A 151 -2.44 18.62 -9.27
C PHE A 151 -1.49 19.79 -9.01
N SER A 152 -2.03 20.86 -8.42
CA SER A 152 -1.20 21.97 -7.95
C SER A 152 -0.30 21.53 -6.80
N GLU A 153 0.85 22.20 -6.63
CA GLU A 153 1.77 21.96 -5.50
C GLU A 153 1.05 22.06 -4.15
N ASN A 154 0.10 23.00 -4.01
CA ASN A 154 -0.71 23.14 -2.80
C ASN A 154 -1.59 21.90 -2.55
N GLN A 155 -2.23 21.35 -3.59
CA GLN A 155 -3.04 20.13 -3.45
C GLN A 155 -2.17 18.93 -3.08
N GLN A 156 -1.01 18.76 -3.72
CA GLN A 156 -0.07 17.68 -3.40
C GLN A 156 0.43 17.79 -1.95
N ASN A 157 0.80 18.99 -1.51
CA ASN A 157 1.23 19.22 -0.12
C ASN A 157 0.11 18.92 0.89
N GLN A 158 -1.13 19.33 0.60
CA GLN A 158 -2.28 19.02 1.46
C GLN A 158 -2.54 17.52 1.55
N LEU A 159 -2.49 16.81 0.42
CA LEU A 159 -2.62 15.34 0.38
C LEU A 159 -1.52 14.66 1.20
N PHE A 160 -0.28 15.14 1.07
CA PHE A 160 0.85 14.64 1.83
C PHE A 160 0.67 14.86 3.34
N GLU A 161 0.28 16.05 3.77
CA GLU A 161 -0.02 16.32 5.19
C GLU A 161 -1.17 15.48 5.75
N ILE A 162 -2.23 15.26 4.95
CA ILE A 162 -3.34 14.37 5.30
C ILE A 162 -2.83 12.94 5.48
N ALA A 163 -2.05 12.42 4.53
CA ALA A 163 -1.49 11.08 4.59
C ALA A 163 -0.63 10.91 5.85
N LEU A 164 0.32 11.80 6.11
CA LEU A 164 1.15 11.75 7.32
C LEU A 164 0.32 11.75 8.61
N ARG A 165 -0.70 12.61 8.70
CA ARG A 165 -1.57 12.72 9.87
C ARG A 165 -2.38 11.44 10.11
N GLU A 166 -2.90 10.82 9.05
CA GLU A 166 -3.62 9.55 9.19
C GLU A 166 -2.66 8.38 9.48
N SER A 167 -1.43 8.38 8.95
CA SER A 167 -0.39 7.41 9.30
C SER A 167 -0.05 7.42 10.80
N MET A 168 -0.04 8.60 11.41
CA MET A 168 0.12 8.74 12.87
C MET A 168 -1.07 8.23 13.69
N LYS A 169 -2.21 7.97 13.06
CA LYS A 169 -3.36 7.27 13.66
C LYS A 169 -3.33 5.77 13.41
N PHE A 170 -2.20 5.22 12.95
CA PHE A 170 -1.99 3.81 12.64
C PHE A 170 -2.88 3.29 11.50
N ARG A 171 -3.22 4.18 10.56
CA ARG A 171 -3.94 3.86 9.33
C ARG A 171 -2.96 3.85 8.18
N ASN A 172 -3.13 2.96 7.22
CA ASN A 172 -2.37 2.98 5.99
C ASN A 172 -3.20 2.46 4.82
N SER A 173 -2.84 2.91 3.62
CA SER A 173 -3.49 2.53 2.39
C SER A 173 -2.51 2.66 1.22
N HIS A 174 -2.87 2.10 0.07
CA HIS A 174 -2.06 2.22 -1.14
C HIS A 174 -1.99 3.67 -1.64
N SER A 175 -3.06 4.46 -1.47
CA SER A 175 -3.03 5.90 -1.81
C SER A 175 -2.09 6.69 -0.90
N MET A 176 -2.10 6.39 0.41
CA MET A 176 -1.22 7.03 1.38
C MET A 176 0.25 6.73 1.07
N ASP A 177 0.57 5.45 0.84
CA ASP A 177 1.90 5.02 0.44
C ASP A 177 2.35 5.73 -0.84
N PHE A 178 1.49 5.78 -1.85
CA PHE A 178 1.79 6.45 -3.12
C PHE A 178 2.10 7.94 -2.94
N ILE A 179 1.25 8.70 -2.23
CA ILE A 179 1.45 10.14 -2.01
C ILE A 179 2.77 10.41 -1.28
N ILE A 180 3.06 9.62 -0.25
CA ILE A 180 4.27 9.79 0.55
C ILE A 180 5.50 9.43 -0.29
N LYS A 181 5.48 8.29 -1.01
CA LYS A 181 6.57 7.85 -1.88
C LYS A 181 6.87 8.85 -2.99
N GLU A 182 5.87 9.37 -3.69
CA GLU A 182 6.09 10.38 -4.75
C GLU A 182 6.78 11.63 -4.19
N ARG A 183 6.42 12.07 -2.97
CA ARG A 183 7.09 13.22 -2.33
C ARG A 183 8.58 12.96 -2.07
N PHE A 184 8.96 11.73 -1.75
CA PHE A 184 10.36 11.35 -1.57
C PHE A 184 11.09 11.10 -2.89
N GLU A 185 10.42 10.51 -3.89
CA GLU A 185 10.97 10.36 -5.24
C GLU A 185 11.34 11.72 -5.84
N GLU A 186 10.54 12.77 -5.64
CA GLU A 186 10.89 14.12 -6.08
C GLU A 186 12.20 14.62 -5.46
N LEU A 187 12.42 14.36 -4.17
CA LEU A 187 13.64 14.78 -3.48
C LEU A 187 14.88 14.05 -3.98
N PHE A 188 14.73 12.75 -4.22
CA PHE A 188 15.82 11.88 -4.65
C PHE A 188 16.15 12.09 -6.14
N ASN A 189 15.15 12.27 -7.00
CA ASN A 189 15.35 12.53 -8.44
C ASN A 189 15.92 13.92 -8.74
N LEU A 190 15.84 14.88 -7.81
CA LEU A 190 16.51 16.18 -7.95
C LEU A 190 18.05 16.05 -7.95
N GLN A 191 18.61 14.88 -7.64
CA GLN A 191 20.06 14.74 -7.51
C GLN A 191 20.86 14.56 -8.80
N ASP A 192 20.41 13.87 -9.87
CA ASP A 192 21.11 13.89 -11.19
C ASP A 192 20.43 13.07 -12.32
N GLY A 193 19.16 12.67 -12.17
CA GLY A 193 18.48 11.84 -13.19
C GLY A 193 18.88 10.36 -13.21
N GLU A 194 19.65 9.90 -12.21
CA GLU A 194 19.86 8.49 -11.86
C GLU A 194 19.17 8.17 -10.51
N GLU A 195 18.56 6.98 -10.39
CA GLU A 195 18.04 6.47 -9.13
C GLU A 195 19.19 6.40 -8.11
N THR A 196 19.08 7.16 -7.01
CA THR A 196 20.11 7.15 -5.97
C THR A 196 19.98 5.85 -5.16
N ASP A 197 20.96 4.95 -5.29
CA ASP A 197 21.09 3.83 -4.36
C ASP A 197 21.65 4.35 -3.03
N PHE A 198 20.78 4.49 -2.02
CA PHE A 198 21.16 4.97 -0.70
C PHE A 198 22.18 4.10 0.01
N SER A 199 22.34 2.83 -0.40
CA SER A 199 23.30 1.91 0.19
C SER A 199 24.76 2.20 -0.22
N GLU A 200 24.98 3.04 -1.24
CA GLU A 200 26.30 3.42 -1.73
C GLU A 200 26.76 4.83 -1.26
N LEU A 201 25.92 5.54 -0.49
CA LEU A 201 26.22 6.90 -0.07
C LEU A 201 27.24 6.97 1.08
N GLU A 202 28.40 7.57 0.83
CA GLU A 202 29.39 7.86 1.87
C GLU A 202 28.96 9.06 2.75
N GLY A 203 29.33 9.01 4.04
CA GLY A 203 28.69 9.75 5.14
C GLY A 203 28.39 11.25 4.96
N GLY A 204 29.18 12.00 4.17
CA GLY A 204 28.89 13.41 3.91
C GLY A 204 27.61 13.64 3.09
N VAL A 205 27.34 12.76 2.12
CA VAL A 205 26.12 12.80 1.29
C VAL A 205 24.93 12.31 2.10
N LEU A 206 25.14 11.26 2.91
CA LEU A 206 24.15 10.70 3.84
C LEU A 206 23.57 11.76 4.80
N ILE A 207 24.43 12.59 5.41
CA ILE A 207 24.01 13.66 6.33
C ILE A 207 23.20 14.74 5.59
N SER A 208 23.59 15.08 4.37
CA SER A 208 22.89 16.11 3.58
C SER A 208 21.48 15.67 3.18
N GLU A 209 21.29 14.39 2.86
CA GLU A 209 19.98 13.81 2.57
C GLU A 209 19.12 13.73 3.82
N LEU A 210 19.69 13.33 4.95
CA LEU A 210 18.98 13.32 6.24
C LEU A 210 18.45 14.72 6.58
N MET A 211 19.26 15.76 6.42
CA MET A 211 18.84 17.15 6.65
C MET A 211 17.68 17.57 5.73
N ARG A 212 17.67 17.12 4.47
CA ARG A 212 16.58 17.41 3.53
C ARG A 212 15.29 16.71 3.93
N ILE A 213 15.38 15.43 4.31
CA ILE A 213 14.26 14.65 4.82
C ILE A 213 13.67 15.33 6.05
N GLU A 214 14.49 15.62 7.06
CA GLU A 214 14.03 16.26 8.29
C GLU A 214 13.44 17.66 8.05
N ALA A 215 13.92 18.38 7.05
CA ALA A 215 13.39 19.70 6.69
C ALA A 215 11.93 19.67 6.21
N ILE A 216 11.47 18.56 5.61
CA ILE A 216 10.06 18.37 5.20
C ILE A 216 9.14 18.33 6.42
N PHE A 217 9.61 17.65 7.47
CA PHE A 217 8.83 17.36 8.67
C PHE A 217 8.86 18.50 9.69
N LYS A 218 9.90 19.35 9.65
CA LYS A 218 10.09 20.45 10.59
C LYS A 218 8.91 21.44 10.68
N PRO A 219 8.29 21.92 9.57
CA PRO A 219 7.13 22.80 9.64
C PRO A 219 5.91 22.16 10.31
N MET A 220 5.82 20.82 10.27
CA MET A 220 4.71 20.05 10.80
C MET A 220 4.92 19.62 12.26
N GLY A 221 6.09 19.90 12.84
CA GLY A 221 6.40 19.63 14.24
C GLY A 221 6.59 18.16 14.59
N TYR A 222 6.94 17.33 13.61
CA TYR A 222 7.28 15.92 13.84
C TYR A 222 8.68 15.82 14.46
N GLU A 223 8.78 15.06 15.55
CA GLU A 223 10.07 14.72 16.14
C GLU A 223 10.69 13.47 15.50
N GLN A 224 11.98 13.26 15.74
CA GLN A 224 12.80 12.21 15.11
C GLN A 224 12.16 10.81 15.17
N SER A 225 11.57 10.42 16.30
CA SER A 225 10.94 9.09 16.43
C SER A 225 9.76 8.90 15.48
N GLN A 226 9.00 9.96 15.22
CA GLN A 226 7.88 9.91 14.28
C GLN A 226 8.35 9.93 12.84
N ILE A 227 9.43 10.65 12.53
CA ILE A 227 10.05 10.67 11.20
C ILE A 227 10.52 9.26 10.86
N ILE A 228 11.30 8.63 11.76
CA ILE A 228 11.74 7.24 11.63
C ILE A 228 10.55 6.30 11.38
N TYR A 229 9.47 6.46 12.16
CA TYR A 229 8.26 5.67 11.97
C TYR A 229 7.64 5.83 10.58
N ILE A 230 7.50 7.05 10.08
CA ILE A 230 6.93 7.31 8.75
C ILE A 230 7.81 6.70 7.65
N LEU A 231 9.13 6.87 7.75
CA LEU A 231 10.07 6.36 6.76
C LEU A 231 10.00 4.83 6.64
N GLU A 232 9.97 4.12 7.77
CA GLU A 232 9.81 2.65 7.78
C GLU A 232 8.41 2.23 7.35
N LYS A 233 7.36 2.87 7.89
CA LYS A 233 5.96 2.47 7.66
C LYS A 233 5.58 2.49 6.19
N HIS A 234 6.10 3.46 5.44
CA HIS A 234 5.81 3.67 4.02
C HIS A 234 6.92 3.14 3.10
N ASP A 235 7.76 2.21 3.57
CA ASP A 235 8.87 1.62 2.81
C ASP A 235 9.78 2.67 2.13
N ILE A 236 10.01 3.83 2.76
CA ILE A 236 10.96 4.84 2.27
C ILE A 236 12.38 4.45 2.67
N MET A 237 12.55 4.03 3.93
CA MET A 237 13.80 3.48 4.43
C MET A 237 13.49 2.36 5.41
N ASN A 238 14.19 1.23 5.28
CA ASN A 238 14.09 0.14 6.23
C ASN A 238 15.03 0.35 7.45
N PHE A 239 14.88 -0.45 8.50
CA PHE A 239 15.68 -0.30 9.72
C PHE A 239 17.19 -0.40 9.50
N HIS A 240 17.64 -1.18 8.52
CA HIS A 240 19.07 -1.27 8.20
C HIS A 240 19.58 0.08 7.70
N GLU A 241 18.89 0.70 6.74
CA GLU A 241 19.21 2.04 6.23
C GLU A 241 19.10 3.07 7.36
N LEU A 242 17.98 3.10 8.09
CA LEU A 242 17.77 4.02 9.21
C LEU A 242 18.88 3.91 10.27
N GLY A 243 19.38 2.70 10.54
CA GLY A 243 20.49 2.47 11.46
C GLY A 243 21.83 3.05 10.99
N GLN A 244 22.05 3.09 9.66
CA GLN A 244 23.21 3.75 9.08
C GLN A 244 23.08 5.28 9.11
N TYR A 245 21.89 5.80 8.81
CA TYR A 245 21.59 7.25 8.86
C TYR A 245 21.67 7.81 10.27
N TYR A 246 21.04 7.12 11.23
CA TYR A 246 20.96 7.53 12.62
C TYR A 246 21.97 6.73 13.48
N TYR A 247 23.24 6.76 13.08
CA TYR A 247 24.30 5.95 13.72
C TYR A 247 24.69 6.42 15.13
N ASP A 248 24.41 7.68 15.46
CA ASP A 248 24.80 8.34 16.70
C ASP A 248 23.68 8.44 17.74
N LEU A 249 22.53 7.78 17.49
CA LEU A 249 21.43 7.71 18.46
C LEU A 249 21.90 7.23 19.82
N ARG A 250 21.34 7.86 20.86
CA ARG A 250 21.59 7.52 22.26
C ARG A 250 20.27 7.27 22.94
N ILE A 251 20.23 6.22 23.75
CA ILE A 251 19.11 5.95 24.65
C ILE A 251 19.48 6.57 25.99
N ASP A 252 19.03 7.79 26.24
CA ASP A 252 18.96 8.33 27.59
C ASP A 252 17.50 8.28 28.05
N THR A 253 17.25 7.76 29.25
CA THR A 253 15.88 7.47 29.71
C THR A 253 15.03 8.73 29.90
N GLU A 254 15.65 9.90 30.07
CA GLU A 254 14.96 11.17 30.32
C GLU A 254 14.38 11.78 29.03
N THR A 255 15.12 11.77 27.93
CA THR A 255 14.60 12.21 26.63
C THR A 255 13.75 11.13 25.98
N PHE A 256 14.11 9.85 26.16
CA PHE A 256 13.41 8.72 25.56
C PHE A 256 11.94 8.64 25.98
N SER A 257 11.62 8.95 27.25
CA SER A 257 10.24 8.90 27.73
C SER A 257 9.30 9.89 27.02
N ASN A 258 9.84 10.98 26.46
CA ASN A 258 9.05 12.01 25.78
C ASN A 258 8.80 11.69 24.30
N LEU A 259 9.48 10.68 23.75
CA LEU A 259 9.32 10.30 22.35
C LEU A 259 7.92 9.70 22.12
N ARG A 260 7.35 10.00 20.95
CA ARG A 260 6.02 9.53 20.55
C ARG A 260 6.03 8.13 19.95
N ARG A 261 7.15 7.70 19.36
CA ARG A 261 7.37 6.36 18.79
C ARG A 261 8.66 5.75 19.33
N LYS A 262 8.61 5.42 20.63
CA LYS A 262 9.76 4.89 21.37
C LYS A 262 10.21 3.54 20.80
N ASP A 263 9.28 2.74 20.31
CA ASP A 263 9.51 1.48 19.63
C ASP A 263 10.41 1.65 18.40
N PHE A 264 10.09 2.60 17.51
CA PHE A 264 10.84 2.86 16.29
C PHE A 264 12.23 3.42 16.57
N PHE A 265 12.33 4.37 17.51
CA PHE A 265 13.61 4.92 17.92
C PHE A 265 14.54 3.83 18.47
N LEU A 266 14.02 2.93 19.32
CA LEU A 266 14.81 1.82 19.87
C LEU A 266 15.20 0.80 18.79
N LEU A 267 14.29 0.46 17.86
CA LEU A 267 14.60 -0.45 16.75
C LEU A 267 15.71 0.11 15.85
N THR A 268 15.68 1.39 15.53
CA THR A 268 16.74 2.05 14.77
C THR A 268 18.06 2.09 15.53
N TYR A 269 18.05 2.38 16.83
CA TYR A 269 19.25 2.28 17.66
C TYR A 269 19.84 0.86 17.66
N LEU A 270 19.01 -0.18 17.82
CA LEU A 270 19.48 -1.57 17.80
C LEU A 270 20.04 -1.94 16.43
N SER A 271 19.43 -1.44 15.36
CA SER A 271 19.92 -1.64 13.99
C SER A 271 21.29 -0.98 13.77
N SER A 272 21.51 0.24 14.26
CA SER A 272 22.80 0.94 14.13
C SER A 272 23.96 0.25 14.85
N LYS A 273 23.65 -0.63 15.81
CA LYS A 273 24.63 -1.48 16.52
C LYS A 273 24.73 -2.90 15.98
N ASP A 274 23.93 -3.26 14.97
CA ASP A 274 23.75 -4.64 14.49
C ASP A 274 23.36 -5.59 15.65
N TRP A 275 22.48 -5.12 16.54
CA TRP A 275 21.98 -5.86 17.72
C TRP A 275 20.53 -6.35 17.58
N PHE A 276 19.97 -6.21 16.38
CA PHE A 276 18.64 -6.70 16.04
C PHE A 276 18.57 -8.23 16.27
N ASN A 277 17.61 -8.70 17.09
CA ASN A 277 17.47 -10.11 17.51
C ASN A 277 18.66 -10.73 18.28
N LYS A 278 19.68 -9.95 18.69
CA LYS A 278 20.85 -10.43 19.45
C LYS A 278 20.77 -10.02 20.92
N PHE A 279 19.79 -10.58 21.62
CA PHE A 279 19.37 -10.18 22.98
C PHE A 279 20.47 -10.31 24.03
N GLU A 280 21.50 -11.12 23.80
CA GLU A 280 22.68 -11.28 24.65
C GLU A 280 23.54 -10.01 24.76
N PHE A 281 23.47 -9.11 23.77
CA PHE A 281 24.18 -7.83 23.80
C PHE A 281 23.37 -6.72 24.47
N TRP A 282 22.12 -6.98 24.86
CA TRP A 282 21.24 -5.95 25.40
C TRP A 282 21.53 -5.71 26.87
N ASP A 283 22.04 -4.54 27.19
CA ASP A 283 22.30 -4.09 28.55
C ASP A 283 21.02 -3.64 29.28
N SER A 284 21.17 -3.25 30.56
CA SER A 284 20.04 -2.77 31.36
C SER A 284 19.35 -1.54 30.76
N THR A 285 20.08 -0.69 30.04
CA THR A 285 19.54 0.55 29.45
C THR A 285 18.46 0.22 28.44
N ILE A 286 18.70 -0.77 27.57
CA ILE A 286 17.71 -1.25 26.59
C ILE A 286 16.48 -1.83 27.31
N TRP A 287 16.70 -2.66 28.33
CA TRP A 287 15.59 -3.26 29.09
C TRP A 287 14.76 -2.23 29.86
N GLU A 288 15.37 -1.19 30.42
CA GLU A 288 14.65 -0.08 31.06
C GLU A 288 13.87 0.76 30.03
N ALA A 289 14.43 0.99 28.85
CA ALA A 289 13.75 1.71 27.77
C ALA A 289 12.46 0.99 27.33
N ILE A 290 12.50 -0.34 27.20
CA ILE A 290 11.33 -1.16 26.83
C ILE A 290 10.19 -1.03 27.86
N LYS A 291 10.50 -0.80 29.15
CA LYS A 291 9.47 -0.63 30.18
C LYS A 291 8.66 0.66 30.01
N LEU A 292 9.19 1.64 29.28
CA LEU A 292 8.54 2.93 29.01
C LEU A 292 7.52 2.85 27.86
N PHE A 293 7.41 1.71 27.18
CA PHE A 293 6.47 1.51 26.09
C PHE A 293 5.01 1.45 26.57
N ASP A 294 4.13 2.07 25.79
CA ASP A 294 2.71 1.74 25.84
C ASP A 294 2.45 0.33 25.25
N ASP A 295 1.22 -0.15 25.33
CA ASP A 295 0.89 -1.51 24.86
C ASP A 295 1.10 -1.70 23.36
N ARG A 296 0.85 -0.67 22.55
CA ARG A 296 1.02 -0.74 21.09
C ARG A 296 2.49 -0.73 20.73
N GLU A 297 3.27 0.18 21.31
CA GLU A 297 4.73 0.25 21.16
C GLU A 297 5.37 -1.08 21.57
N PHE A 298 4.94 -1.66 22.70
CA PHE A 298 5.43 -2.95 23.17
C PHE A 298 5.16 -4.08 22.18
N LEU A 299 3.93 -4.21 21.68
CA LEU A 299 3.56 -5.24 20.72
C LEU A 299 4.28 -5.05 19.38
N SER A 300 4.30 -3.81 18.86
CA SER A 300 5.00 -3.42 17.64
C SER A 300 6.49 -3.79 17.70
N PHE A 301 7.18 -3.38 18.77
CA PHE A 301 8.59 -3.66 18.99
C PHE A 301 8.89 -5.17 18.97
N TRP A 302 8.12 -5.96 19.73
CA TRP A 302 8.36 -7.41 19.83
C TRP A 302 7.94 -8.17 18.58
N ARG A 303 7.07 -7.62 17.74
CA ARG A 303 6.79 -8.15 16.39
C ARG A 303 7.97 -7.97 15.47
N PHE A 304 8.60 -6.80 15.45
CA PHE A 304 9.84 -6.58 14.68
C PHE A 304 10.99 -7.47 15.17
N GLN A 305 11.14 -7.62 16.48
CA GLN A 305 12.10 -8.56 17.07
C GLN A 305 11.68 -10.04 16.92
N SER A 306 10.59 -10.30 16.20
CA SER A 306 10.08 -11.63 15.87
C SER A 306 9.86 -12.53 17.09
N ILE A 307 9.57 -11.96 18.27
CA ILE A 307 9.21 -12.69 19.50
C ILE A 307 7.70 -12.85 19.60
N ILE A 308 6.94 -11.85 19.15
CA ILE A 308 5.48 -11.84 19.16
C ILE A 308 4.96 -11.85 17.72
N THR A 309 3.83 -12.52 17.45
CA THR A 309 3.10 -12.41 16.17
C THR A 309 1.59 -12.55 16.39
N ASN A 310 0.79 -11.98 15.50
CA ASN A 310 -0.67 -12.09 15.45
C ASN A 310 -1.18 -12.60 14.09
N ASN A 311 -0.28 -13.18 13.27
CA ASN A 311 -0.54 -13.63 11.89
C ASN A 311 -0.94 -12.53 10.89
N LEU A 312 -1.00 -11.27 11.30
CA LEU A 312 -1.10 -10.14 10.38
C LEU A 312 0.21 -9.96 9.62
N ASP A 313 0.14 -9.30 8.47
CA ASP A 313 1.32 -8.94 7.70
C ASP A 313 2.28 -8.11 8.56
N ILE A 314 3.59 -8.24 8.32
CA ILE A 314 4.59 -7.49 9.09
C ILE A 314 4.39 -5.98 8.93
N LYS A 315 3.91 -5.50 7.78
CA LYS A 315 3.58 -4.08 7.55
C LYS A 315 2.46 -3.55 8.43
N GLU A 316 1.65 -4.45 8.99
CA GLU A 316 0.61 -4.14 9.97
C GLU A 316 1.13 -4.25 11.41
N PHE A 317 2.45 -4.11 11.64
CA PHE A 317 3.14 -4.29 12.94
C PHE A 317 2.46 -3.58 14.12
N ASP A 318 1.93 -2.38 13.89
CA ASP A 318 1.32 -1.50 14.88
C ASP A 318 -0.20 -1.61 14.95
N VAL A 319 -0.81 -2.51 14.19
CA VAL A 319 -2.25 -2.84 14.27
C VAL A 319 -2.48 -3.85 15.40
N ILE A 320 -3.41 -3.52 16.29
CA ILE A 320 -3.90 -4.44 17.32
C ILE A 320 -5.14 -5.15 16.74
N PRO A 321 -5.12 -6.49 16.58
CA PRO A 321 -6.24 -7.23 16.03
C PRO A 321 -7.43 -7.18 16.99
N GLU A 322 -8.64 -7.23 16.44
CA GLU A 322 -9.88 -7.12 17.23
C GLU A 322 -10.00 -8.22 18.30
N ASP A 323 -9.52 -9.43 18.00
CA ASP A 323 -9.54 -10.56 18.93
C ASP A 323 -8.41 -10.53 19.97
N LYS A 324 -7.47 -9.58 19.84
CA LYS A 324 -6.29 -9.38 20.70
C LYS A 324 -5.45 -10.65 20.90
N ARG A 325 -5.45 -11.57 19.94
CA ARG A 325 -4.69 -12.83 20.02
C ARG A 325 -3.29 -12.67 19.49
N TYR A 326 -2.33 -13.16 20.26
CA TYR A 326 -0.92 -13.16 19.92
C TYR A 326 -0.29 -14.52 20.24
N THR A 327 0.65 -14.93 19.40
CA THR A 327 1.56 -16.04 19.64
C THR A 327 2.90 -15.48 20.12
N ILE A 328 3.43 -16.05 21.19
CA ILE A 328 4.76 -15.76 21.72
C ILE A 328 5.68 -16.91 21.36
N TRP A 329 6.79 -16.59 20.70
CA TRP A 329 7.84 -17.55 20.39
C TRP A 329 8.78 -17.70 21.58
N ILE A 330 8.69 -18.85 22.28
CA ILE A 330 9.55 -19.17 23.42
C ILE A 330 10.87 -19.82 23.00
N GLY A 331 10.96 -20.27 21.74
CA GLY A 331 12.19 -20.71 21.11
C GLY A 331 12.02 -20.82 19.60
N ARG A 332 13.14 -20.70 18.86
CA ARG A 332 13.15 -20.75 17.39
C ARG A 332 14.36 -21.52 16.87
N TYR A 333 14.11 -22.39 15.90
CA TYR A 333 15.15 -23.08 15.14
C TYR A 333 15.78 -22.13 14.10
N LYS A 334 17.11 -22.04 14.07
CA LYS A 334 17.83 -21.23 13.09
C LYS A 334 17.59 -21.74 11.67
N LEU A 335 17.56 -20.80 10.71
CA LEU A 335 17.54 -21.15 9.29
C LEU A 335 18.83 -21.85 8.86
N GLU A 336 19.97 -21.48 9.45
CA GLU A 336 21.27 -22.03 9.12
C GLU A 336 21.50 -23.39 9.79
N TYR A 337 22.06 -24.35 9.05
CA TYR A 337 22.47 -25.65 9.58
C TYR A 337 23.50 -25.47 10.71
N PRO A 338 23.39 -26.17 11.86
CA PRO A 338 22.57 -27.36 12.13
C PRO A 338 21.14 -27.09 12.64
N HIS A 339 20.59 -25.91 12.39
CA HIS A 339 19.26 -25.47 12.84
C HIS A 339 19.12 -25.45 14.36
N ASP A 340 20.15 -24.99 15.08
CA ASP A 340 20.09 -24.93 16.53
C ASP A 340 18.85 -24.16 17.01
N CYS A 341 18.19 -24.70 18.03
CA CYS A 341 17.08 -24.01 18.69
C CYS A 341 17.64 -22.96 19.66
N ILE A 342 17.29 -21.71 19.44
CA ILE A 342 17.53 -20.62 20.40
C ILE A 342 16.35 -20.62 21.38
N ASP A 343 16.63 -20.78 22.67
CA ASP A 343 15.63 -20.69 23.74
C ASP A 343 15.55 -19.25 24.27
N TYR A 344 14.35 -18.68 24.25
CA TYR A 344 14.08 -17.31 24.69
C TYR A 344 13.51 -17.23 26.10
N ARG A 345 13.19 -18.37 26.75
CA ARG A 345 12.50 -18.40 28.04
C ARG A 345 13.20 -17.57 29.12
N GLU A 346 14.50 -17.80 29.30
CA GLU A 346 15.30 -17.09 30.31
C GLU A 346 15.79 -15.73 29.83
N SER A 347 16.21 -15.61 28.56
CA SER A 347 16.88 -14.43 28.03
C SER A 347 15.93 -13.27 27.74
N VAL A 348 14.68 -13.57 27.37
CA VAL A 348 13.67 -12.60 26.93
C VAL A 348 12.36 -12.78 27.69
N ILE A 349 11.73 -13.97 27.64
CA ILE A 349 10.35 -14.18 28.12
C ILE A 349 10.24 -13.87 29.62
N SER A 350 11.20 -14.33 30.44
CA SER A 350 11.25 -14.05 31.88
C SER A 350 11.19 -12.55 32.20
N LYS A 351 11.82 -11.71 31.37
CA LYS A 351 11.93 -10.26 31.57
C LYS A 351 10.65 -9.53 31.16
N ILE A 352 9.96 -10.01 30.14
CA ILE A 352 8.73 -9.37 29.62
C ILE A 352 7.44 -9.96 30.21
N LYS A 353 7.52 -11.12 30.86
CA LYS A 353 6.39 -11.82 31.47
C LYS A 353 5.52 -10.94 32.38
N PRO A 354 6.07 -10.08 33.28
CA PRO A 354 5.23 -9.20 34.08
C PRO A 354 4.37 -8.24 33.25
N ARG A 355 4.87 -7.79 32.08
CA ARG A 355 4.10 -6.94 31.17
C ARG A 355 3.01 -7.73 30.44
N LEU A 356 3.33 -8.94 29.99
CA LEU A 356 2.36 -9.83 29.35
C LEU A 356 1.19 -10.15 30.29
N GLU A 357 1.47 -10.54 31.55
CA GLU A 357 0.44 -10.83 32.56
C GLU A 357 -0.44 -9.61 32.89
N LYS A 358 0.11 -8.39 32.80
CA LYS A 358 -0.68 -7.16 32.92
C LYS A 358 -1.64 -7.01 31.74
N MET A 359 -1.15 -7.20 30.52
CA MET A 359 -1.98 -7.08 29.30
C MET A 359 -3.04 -8.19 29.21
N GLU A 360 -2.77 -9.40 29.71
CA GLU A 360 -3.79 -10.45 29.81
C GLU A 360 -4.99 -10.02 30.66
N LYS A 361 -4.75 -9.29 31.76
CA LYS A 361 -5.81 -8.71 32.59
C LYS A 361 -6.61 -7.61 31.87
N GLU A 362 -6.02 -6.99 30.85
CA GLU A 362 -6.64 -5.98 29.98
C GLU A 362 -7.34 -6.61 28.75
N GLY A 363 -7.39 -7.95 28.70
CA GLY A 363 -8.13 -8.74 27.71
C GLY A 363 -7.32 -9.21 26.51
N PHE A 364 -6.00 -9.08 26.53
CA PHE A 364 -5.13 -9.70 25.52
C PHE A 364 -5.01 -11.20 25.77
N ILE A 365 -4.77 -11.98 24.71
CA ILE A 365 -4.60 -13.43 24.80
C ILE A 365 -3.27 -13.81 24.18
N PHE A 366 -2.35 -14.31 25.00
CA PHE A 366 -1.05 -14.81 24.54
C PHE A 366 -1.01 -16.34 24.55
N THR A 367 -0.42 -16.92 23.52
CA THR A 367 -0.17 -18.37 23.45
C THR A 367 1.30 -18.61 23.15
N GLU A 368 1.98 -19.28 24.07
CA GLU A 368 3.38 -19.66 23.89
C GLU A 368 3.53 -20.83 22.90
N ARG A 369 4.50 -20.73 21.99
CA ARG A 369 4.84 -21.77 21.00
C ARG A 369 6.34 -21.78 20.68
N GLU A 370 6.83 -22.91 20.20
CA GLU A 370 8.15 -23.02 19.57
C GLU A 370 8.01 -22.90 18.05
N ASP A 371 8.88 -22.12 17.43
CA ASP A 371 8.94 -21.97 15.98
C ASP A 371 9.77 -23.12 15.38
N THR A 372 9.07 -24.18 14.97
CA THR A 372 9.66 -25.42 14.47
C THR A 372 9.80 -25.47 12.95
N ARG A 373 9.66 -24.34 12.23
CA ARG A 373 9.68 -24.33 10.75
C ARG A 373 10.96 -24.93 10.15
N PHE A 374 12.07 -24.83 10.85
CA PHE A 374 13.39 -25.36 10.43
C PHE A 374 13.86 -26.55 11.27
N LYS A 375 12.96 -27.16 12.05
CA LYS A 375 13.28 -28.36 12.81
C LYS A 375 13.39 -29.55 11.85
N VAL A 376 14.57 -30.16 11.80
CA VAL A 376 14.87 -31.36 11.01
C VAL A 376 14.59 -32.63 11.81
#